data_AF-A0AAJ6ZDU1-F1
#
_entry.id   AF-A0AAJ6ZDU1-F1
#
_cell.length_a   1.000
_cell.length_b   1.000
_cell.length_c   1.000
_cell.angle_alpha   90.00
_cell.angle_beta   90.00
_cell.angle_gamma   90.00
#
_symmetry.space_group_name_H-M   'P 1'
#
loop_
_entity.id
_entity.type
_entity.pdbx_description
1 polymer ?
#
loop_
_entity_poly.entity_id
_entity_poly.type
_entity_poly.pdbx_seq_one_letter_code
_entity_poly.pdbx_strand_id
1 'polypeptide(L)'
;MCGIGAYFFWYLWYGSLSSPLIITIQSSMYPISNIEFPAIAICNTNIISKKALLELEWNNYKTNLAPKCKEMLLLCMWAGKKVDCKSIFQARRTSKGFCCTFNYVRDYKTGGKPTKLINQTRRQHYPGALYGLNLIIDPLIEDYSYMTRAVQGVETLIFDPTHYADPNIGRVSQRLAQPGHLMFLGLSSTKQIATPEVRKYSVETVASVVLLEFY
;
A
#
# COMPACT_ATOMS: atom_id res chain seq x y z
N MET A 1 -23.54 -26.83 -48.10
CA MET A 1 -22.37 -27.19 -47.28
C MET A 1 -21.46 -26.00 -46.90
N CYS A 2 -21.66 -24.77 -47.42
CA CYS A 2 -20.83 -23.61 -47.02
C CYS A 2 -21.26 -22.89 -45.73
N GLY A 3 -22.55 -22.95 -45.35
CA GLY A 3 -23.06 -22.22 -44.18
C GLY A 3 -22.52 -22.69 -42.82
N ILE A 4 -22.28 -23.99 -42.68
CA ILE A 4 -21.74 -24.58 -41.43
C ILE A 4 -20.26 -24.20 -41.26
N GLY A 5 -19.49 -24.17 -42.36
CA GLY A 5 -18.10 -23.74 -42.34
C GLY A 5 -17.96 -22.26 -41.95
N ALA A 6 -18.76 -21.38 -42.57
CA ALA A 6 -18.76 -19.95 -42.24
C ALA A 6 -19.16 -19.69 -40.77
N TYR A 7 -20.16 -20.41 -40.27
CA TYR A 7 -20.57 -20.32 -38.86
C TYR A 7 -19.46 -20.79 -37.91
N PHE A 8 -18.79 -21.89 -38.24
CA PHE A 8 -17.68 -22.41 -37.44
C PHE A 8 -16.47 -21.46 -37.44
N PHE A 9 -16.10 -20.91 -38.59
CA PHE A 9 -15.03 -19.90 -38.68
C PHE A 9 -15.38 -18.60 -37.95
N TRP A 10 -16.64 -18.13 -38.05
CA TRP A 10 -17.12 -17.00 -37.27
C TRP A 10 -17.01 -17.27 -35.76
N TYR A 11 -17.42 -18.46 -35.31
CA TYR A 11 -17.35 -18.85 -33.91
C TYR A 11 -15.91 -18.97 -33.39
N LEU A 12 -15.01 -19.55 -34.18
CA LEU A 12 -13.57 -19.63 -33.84
C LEU A 12 -12.90 -18.26 -33.83
N TRP A 13 -13.20 -17.40 -34.81
CA TRP A 13 -12.66 -16.05 -34.88
C TRP A 13 -13.16 -15.20 -33.72
N TYR A 14 -14.45 -15.27 -33.40
CA TYR A 14 -15.03 -14.64 -32.22
C TYR A 14 -14.42 -15.21 -30.93
N GLY A 15 -14.22 -16.53 -30.84
CA GLY A 15 -13.58 -17.22 -29.72
C GLY A 15 -12.11 -16.85 -29.51
N SER A 16 -11.34 -16.65 -30.59
CA SER A 16 -9.94 -16.23 -30.53
C SER A 16 -9.77 -14.74 -30.27
N LEU A 17 -10.71 -13.89 -30.67
CA LEU A 17 -10.75 -12.47 -30.28
C LEU A 17 -11.21 -12.29 -28.84
N SER A 18 -12.01 -13.23 -28.32
CA SER A 18 -12.49 -13.23 -26.94
C SER A 18 -11.63 -14.07 -25.98
N SER A 19 -10.54 -14.69 -26.45
CA SER A 19 -9.71 -15.53 -25.59
C SER A 19 -9.05 -14.68 -24.50
N PRO A 20 -9.39 -14.89 -23.22
CA PRO A 20 -8.83 -14.11 -22.14
C PRO A 20 -7.34 -14.46 -21.98
N LEU A 21 -6.56 -13.51 -21.49
CA LEU A 21 -5.17 -13.77 -21.07
C LEU A 21 -5.17 -14.85 -19.99
N ILE A 22 -4.51 -15.97 -20.29
CA ILE A 22 -4.41 -17.09 -19.35
C ILE A 22 -3.33 -16.75 -18.33
N ILE A 23 -3.71 -16.71 -17.05
CA ILE A 23 -2.77 -16.63 -15.93
C ILE A 23 -2.34 -18.04 -15.53
N THR A 24 -1.03 -18.27 -15.46
CA THR A 24 -0.47 -19.55 -14.99
C THR A 24 0.46 -19.31 -13.81
N ILE A 25 0.48 -20.25 -12.86
CA ILE A 25 1.41 -20.19 -11.72
C ILE A 25 2.78 -20.63 -12.23
N GLN A 26 3.72 -19.70 -12.32
CA GLN A 26 5.04 -19.99 -12.88
C GLN A 26 6.03 -20.55 -11.84
N SER A 27 6.00 -20.09 -10.59
CA SER A 27 6.85 -20.63 -9.52
C SER A 27 6.37 -20.21 -8.13
N SER A 28 6.42 -21.13 -7.17
CA SER A 28 6.32 -20.83 -5.73
C SER A 28 7.67 -20.50 -5.09
N MET A 29 8.78 -20.75 -5.79
CA MET A 29 10.17 -20.59 -5.32
C MET A 29 10.81 -19.26 -5.75
N TYR A 30 10.00 -18.23 -6.03
CA TYR A 30 10.54 -16.92 -6.40
C TYR A 30 11.26 -16.28 -5.19
N PRO A 31 12.52 -15.83 -5.32
CA PRO A 31 13.30 -15.35 -4.18
C PRO A 31 12.70 -14.06 -3.61
N ILE A 32 12.57 -14.01 -2.27
CA ILE A 32 11.95 -12.90 -1.53
C ILE A 32 12.71 -11.59 -1.76
N SER A 33 14.03 -11.66 -1.98
CA SER A 33 14.88 -10.51 -2.33
C SER A 33 14.44 -9.78 -3.60
N ASN A 34 13.72 -10.47 -4.50
CA ASN A 34 13.24 -9.91 -5.77
C ASN A 34 11.79 -9.44 -5.69
N ILE A 35 11.17 -9.53 -4.51
CA ILE A 35 9.83 -9.01 -4.20
C ILE A 35 9.99 -7.68 -3.46
N GLU A 36 9.21 -6.70 -3.88
CA GLU A 36 9.15 -5.42 -3.20
C GLU A 36 8.39 -5.58 -1.89
N PHE A 37 8.98 -5.09 -0.81
CA PHE A 37 8.27 -5.03 0.45
C PHE A 37 7.13 -4.01 0.30
N PRO A 38 5.91 -4.26 0.82
CA PRO A 38 4.81 -3.33 0.63
C PRO A 38 5.10 -1.98 1.30
N ALA A 39 4.37 -0.94 0.86
CA ALA A 39 4.28 0.28 1.63
C ALA A 39 3.33 0.08 2.81
N ILE A 40 3.71 0.64 3.95
CA ILE A 40 2.95 0.57 5.18
C ILE A 40 2.68 2.00 5.67
N ALA A 41 1.41 2.38 5.81
CA ALA A 41 1.03 3.64 6.42
C ALA A 41 0.45 3.40 7.80
N ILE A 42 0.97 4.13 8.78
CA ILE A 42 0.55 4.10 10.18
C ILE A 42 -0.22 5.40 10.43
N CYS A 43 -1.53 5.29 10.61
CA CYS A 43 -2.45 6.41 10.73
C CYS A 43 -3.05 6.45 12.13
N ASN A 44 -2.91 7.57 12.83
CA ASN A 44 -3.61 7.75 14.10
C ASN A 44 -5.13 7.82 13.85
N THR A 45 -5.95 7.22 14.70
CA THR A 45 -7.41 7.37 14.62
C THR A 45 -7.87 8.80 14.92
N ASN A 46 -7.03 9.57 15.62
CA ASN A 46 -7.23 10.98 15.86
C ASN A 46 -6.59 11.83 14.73
N ILE A 47 -7.41 12.61 14.02
CA ILE A 47 -6.91 13.51 12.95
C ILE A 47 -6.28 14.77 13.55
N ILE A 48 -6.81 15.26 14.67
CA ILE A 48 -6.45 16.57 15.22
C ILE A 48 -5.90 16.41 16.63
N SER A 49 -4.64 16.76 16.82
CA SER A 49 -3.98 16.84 18.12
C SER A 49 -4.54 18.01 18.94
N LYS A 50 -4.84 17.79 20.22
CA LYS A 50 -5.22 18.85 21.16
C LYS A 50 -4.08 19.86 21.31
N LYS A 51 -2.84 19.39 21.47
CA LYS A 51 -1.65 20.24 21.57
C LYS A 51 -1.50 21.12 20.33
N ALA A 52 -1.67 20.52 19.14
CA ALA A 52 -1.60 21.28 17.90
C ALA A 52 -2.71 22.32 17.76
N LEU A 53 -3.92 22.05 18.28
CA LEU A 53 -5.01 23.03 18.36
C LEU A 53 -4.69 24.20 19.29
N LEU A 54 -4.08 23.93 20.45
CA LEU A 54 -3.70 24.96 21.41
C LEU A 54 -2.54 25.82 20.89
N GLU A 55 -1.66 25.25 20.06
CA GLU A 55 -0.58 25.95 19.36
C GLU A 55 -1.06 26.73 18.12
N LEU A 56 -2.35 26.68 17.77
CA LEU A 56 -2.88 27.47 16.66
C LEU A 56 -2.93 28.96 17.03
N GLU A 57 -1.91 29.70 16.60
CA GLU A 57 -2.05 31.14 16.39
C GLU A 57 -2.94 31.37 15.17
N TRP A 58 -4.08 32.05 15.36
CA TRP A 58 -5.09 32.36 14.32
C TRP A 58 -4.51 32.99 13.03
N ASN A 59 -3.29 33.54 13.09
CA ASN A 59 -2.62 34.22 11.98
C ASN A 59 -1.60 33.35 11.22
N ASN A 60 -1.32 32.12 11.65
CA ASN A 60 -0.38 31.20 11.00
C ASN A 60 -1.04 29.84 10.67
N TYR A 61 -1.79 29.80 9.56
CA TYR A 61 -2.56 28.62 9.11
C TYR A 61 -1.72 27.37 8.76
N LYS A 62 -0.39 27.43 8.85
CA LYS A 62 0.54 26.44 8.29
C LYS A 62 1.01 25.38 9.28
N THR A 63 0.22 25.07 10.29
CA THR A 63 0.53 24.02 11.26
C THR A 63 -0.14 22.70 10.86
N ASN A 64 0.63 21.61 10.89
CA ASN A 64 0.07 20.28 10.71
C ASN A 64 -0.63 19.87 11.99
N LEU A 65 -1.96 19.80 11.94
CA LEU A 65 -2.82 19.44 13.08
C LEU A 65 -2.74 17.95 13.45
N ALA A 66 -2.19 17.12 12.57
CA ALA A 66 -2.04 15.71 12.84
C ALA A 66 -0.91 15.44 13.85
N PRO A 67 -1.05 14.39 14.69
CA PRO A 67 0.02 13.94 15.56
C PRO A 67 1.33 13.70 14.81
N LYS A 68 2.45 14.10 15.41
CA LYS A 68 3.77 14.00 14.76
C LYS A 68 4.29 12.56 14.80
N CYS A 69 4.80 12.08 13.66
CA CYS A 69 5.36 10.73 13.55
C CYS A 69 6.50 10.42 14.53
N LYS A 70 7.30 11.43 14.89
CA LYS A 70 8.40 11.29 15.85
C LYS A 70 7.90 10.94 17.26
N GLU A 71 6.71 11.40 17.62
CA GLU A 71 6.11 11.16 18.94
C GLU A 71 5.36 9.84 18.96
N MET A 72 4.70 9.48 17.85
CA MET A 72 3.97 8.21 17.75
C MET A 72 4.89 6.98 17.61
N LEU A 73 6.00 7.08 16.87
CA LEU A 73 6.86 5.94 16.58
C LEU A 73 8.03 5.89 17.56
N LEU A 74 7.89 5.10 18.63
CA LEU A 74 8.87 5.02 19.72
C LEU A 74 10.11 4.18 19.35
N LEU A 75 9.89 3.05 18.68
CA LEU A 75 10.97 2.14 18.26
C LEU A 75 10.67 1.61 16.86
N CYS A 76 11.68 1.65 15.99
CA CYS A 76 11.61 1.05 14.68
C CYS A 76 12.76 0.06 14.48
N MET A 77 12.42 -1.12 13.97
CA MET A 77 13.37 -2.10 13.49
C MET A 77 13.03 -2.51 12.07
N TRP A 78 14.06 -2.63 11.24
CA TRP A 78 13.93 -3.06 9.85
C TRP A 78 15.05 -4.04 9.53
N ALA A 79 14.72 -5.17 8.90
CA ALA A 79 15.69 -6.20 8.51
C ALA A 79 16.56 -6.67 9.69
N GLY A 80 15.98 -6.82 10.87
CA GLY A 80 16.67 -7.26 12.09
C GLY A 80 17.53 -6.20 12.78
N LYS A 81 17.55 -4.95 12.27
CA LYS A 81 18.35 -3.86 12.84
C LYS A 81 17.47 -2.76 13.40
N LYS A 82 17.83 -2.25 14.59
CA LYS A 82 17.25 -1.02 15.13
C LYS A 82 17.69 0.16 14.26
N VAL A 83 16.72 0.95 13.82
CA VAL A 83 16.94 2.12 12.95
C VAL A 83 16.18 3.32 13.51
N ASP A 84 16.65 4.52 13.19
CA ASP A 84 15.90 5.73 13.53
C ASP A 84 14.58 5.77 12.74
N CYS A 85 13.45 5.88 13.44
CA CYS A 85 12.13 5.96 12.83
C CYS A 85 12.04 7.09 11.80
N LYS A 86 12.66 8.26 12.08
CA LYS A 86 12.67 9.40 11.17
C LYS A 86 13.36 9.12 9.83
N SER A 87 14.31 8.17 9.81
CA SER A 87 15.06 7.82 8.60
C SER A 87 14.29 6.91 7.64
N ILE A 88 13.30 6.16 8.15
CA ILE A 88 12.57 5.15 7.37
C ILE A 88 11.09 5.50 7.19
N PHE A 89 10.53 6.35 8.06
CA PHE A 89 9.16 6.86 7.96
C PHE A 89 9.14 8.31 7.52
N GLN A 90 8.14 8.65 6.72
CA GLN A 90 7.86 10.01 6.30
C GLN A 90 6.38 10.32 6.52
N ALA A 91 6.07 11.54 6.96
CA ALA A 91 4.70 12.01 7.01
C ALA A 91 4.18 12.21 5.58
N ARG A 92 3.12 11.51 5.21
CA ARG A 92 2.47 11.60 3.88
C ARG A 92 0.97 11.68 4.03
N ARG A 93 0.33 12.35 3.07
CA ARG A 93 -1.12 12.40 2.97
C ARG A 93 -1.64 11.08 2.40
N THR A 94 -2.67 10.54 3.03
CA THR A 94 -3.39 9.32 2.63
C THR A 94 -4.90 9.58 2.68
N SER A 95 -5.71 8.57 2.32
CA SER A 95 -7.18 8.61 2.46
C SER A 95 -7.65 8.83 3.91
N LYS A 96 -6.79 8.58 4.92
CA LYS A 96 -7.09 8.76 6.35
C LYS A 96 -6.52 10.06 6.95
N GLY A 97 -5.96 10.94 6.13
CA GLY A 97 -5.28 12.16 6.58
C GLY A 97 -3.76 12.01 6.55
N PHE A 98 -3.06 12.69 7.45
CA PHE A 98 -1.60 12.58 7.55
C PHE A 98 -1.20 11.32 8.31
N CYS A 99 -0.42 10.46 7.66
CA CYS A 99 0.05 9.21 8.24
C CYS A 99 1.56 9.07 8.09
N CYS A 100 2.15 8.23 8.93
CA CYS A 100 3.56 7.88 8.86
C CYS A 100 3.72 6.71 7.89
N THR A 101 4.31 6.97 6.73
CA THR A 101 4.47 5.96 5.67
C THR A 101 5.88 5.43 5.60
N PHE A 102 6.00 4.11 5.55
CA PHE A 102 7.20 3.36 5.24
C PHE A 102 7.13 2.84 3.81
N ASN A 103 8.25 2.90 3.10
CA ASN A 103 8.43 2.36 1.75
C ASN A 103 7.44 2.87 0.68
N TYR A 104 6.84 4.05 0.87
CA TYR A 104 6.00 4.69 -0.13
C TYR A 104 6.84 5.59 -1.04
N VAL A 105 7.00 5.21 -2.31
CA VAL A 105 8.01 5.80 -3.22
C VAL A 105 7.43 6.78 -4.23
N ARG A 106 6.11 6.93 -4.31
CA ARG A 106 5.45 7.83 -5.26
C ARG A 106 5.58 9.29 -4.84
N ASP A 107 5.97 10.16 -5.78
CA ASP A 107 5.95 11.61 -5.55
C ASP A 107 4.56 12.22 -5.79
N TYR A 108 4.09 12.95 -4.79
CA TYR A 108 2.80 13.66 -4.79
C TYR A 108 2.97 15.18 -4.89
N LYS A 109 4.21 15.70 -4.80
CA LYS A 109 4.46 17.14 -4.80
C LYS A 109 4.39 17.77 -6.19
N THR A 110 4.40 16.96 -7.25
CA THR A 110 4.24 17.40 -8.64
C THR A 110 2.81 17.16 -9.10
N GLY A 111 1.93 18.15 -8.91
CA GLY A 111 0.50 18.11 -9.28
C GLY A 111 0.20 18.03 -10.79
N GLY A 112 1.08 17.44 -11.60
CA GLY A 112 0.93 17.43 -13.06
C GLY A 112 1.34 16.16 -13.80
N LYS A 113 2.10 15.23 -13.19
CA LYS A 113 2.41 13.89 -13.73
C LYS A 113 3.19 13.09 -12.68
N PRO A 114 2.64 11.99 -12.12
CA PRO A 114 3.32 11.18 -11.12
C PRO A 114 4.26 10.17 -11.81
N THR A 115 5.23 10.63 -12.59
CA THR A 115 6.16 9.73 -13.31
C THR A 115 7.48 9.51 -12.59
N LYS A 116 7.78 10.30 -11.55
CA LYS A 116 9.05 10.19 -10.82
C LYS A 116 8.86 9.46 -9.49
N LEU A 117 9.54 8.32 -9.36
CA LEU A 117 9.75 7.65 -8.08
C LEU A 117 10.77 8.46 -7.28
N ILE A 118 10.46 8.73 -6.01
CA ILE A 118 11.33 9.48 -5.09
C ILE A 118 12.55 8.63 -4.73
N ASN A 119 12.33 7.33 -4.51
CA ASN A 119 13.31 6.37 -4.02
C ASN A 119 13.04 4.98 -4.62
N GLN A 120 14.03 4.10 -4.51
CA GLN A 120 13.84 2.68 -4.80
C GLN A 120 13.03 2.00 -3.70
N THR A 121 12.24 1.01 -4.10
CA THR A 121 11.45 0.16 -3.20
C THR A 121 12.38 -0.72 -2.38
N ARG A 122 12.18 -0.71 -1.07
CA ARG A 122 12.89 -1.60 -0.15
C ARG A 122 12.38 -3.02 -0.32
N ARG A 123 13.28 -3.99 -0.11
CA ARG A 123 13.03 -5.42 -0.30
C ARG A 123 13.51 -6.16 0.93
N GLN A 124 12.87 -7.28 1.22
CA GLN A 124 13.30 -8.17 2.29
C GLN A 124 14.17 -9.28 1.69
N HIS A 125 15.31 -9.55 2.31
CA HIS A 125 16.22 -10.59 1.82
C HIS A 125 15.98 -11.94 2.51
N TYR A 126 15.68 -11.91 3.82
CA TYR A 126 15.47 -13.09 4.64
C TYR A 126 14.03 -13.13 5.19
N PRO A 127 13.33 -14.27 5.11
CA PRO A 127 12.04 -14.44 5.75
C PRO A 127 12.17 -14.44 7.28
N GLY A 128 11.06 -14.15 7.97
CA GLY A 128 10.97 -14.23 9.43
C GLY A 128 10.53 -12.91 10.08
N ALA A 129 9.89 -13.02 11.24
CA ALA A 129 9.32 -11.88 11.96
C ALA A 129 10.37 -10.83 12.36
N LEU A 130 11.56 -11.28 12.75
CA LEU A 130 12.67 -10.38 13.14
C LEU A 130 13.23 -9.57 11.97
N TYR A 131 13.23 -10.15 10.76
CA TYR A 131 13.76 -9.51 9.55
C TYR A 131 12.72 -8.64 8.83
N GLY A 132 11.49 -8.57 9.33
CA GLY A 132 10.44 -7.68 8.85
C GLY A 132 10.55 -6.26 9.41
N LEU A 133 9.42 -5.55 9.34
CA LEU A 133 9.23 -4.25 9.99
C LEU A 133 8.61 -4.48 11.37
N ASN A 134 9.33 -4.11 12.44
CA ASN A 134 8.82 -4.19 13.80
C ASN A 134 8.76 -2.77 14.40
N LEU A 135 7.63 -2.44 15.02
CA LEU A 135 7.34 -1.10 15.52
C LEU A 135 6.83 -1.17 16.95
N ILE A 136 7.26 -0.23 17.78
CA ILE A 136 6.58 0.12 19.03
C ILE A 136 5.97 1.49 18.81
N ILE A 137 4.66 1.58 19.01
CA ILE A 137 3.85 2.74 18.64
C ILE A 137 3.11 3.25 19.88
N ASP A 138 3.19 4.55 20.11
CA ASP A 138 2.33 5.26 21.05
C ASP A 138 1.18 5.93 20.27
N PRO A 139 -0.09 5.53 20.49
CA PRO A 139 -1.22 6.20 19.89
C PRO A 139 -1.45 7.63 20.38
N LEU A 140 -0.80 8.10 21.46
CA LEU A 140 -0.96 9.45 22.03
C LEU A 140 -2.41 9.76 22.42
N ILE A 141 -3.05 8.85 23.15
CA ILE A 141 -4.48 8.90 23.48
C ILE A 141 -4.87 10.18 24.23
N GLU A 142 -4.00 10.68 25.11
CA GLU A 142 -4.25 11.90 25.89
C GLU A 142 -4.44 13.14 24.99
N ASP A 143 -3.80 13.14 23.81
CA ASP A 143 -3.79 14.22 22.83
C ASP A 143 -4.97 14.17 21.85
N TYR A 144 -5.95 13.28 22.08
CA TYR A 144 -7.08 13.09 21.17
C TYR A 144 -8.09 14.21 21.28
N SER A 145 -8.37 14.93 20.18
CA SER A 145 -9.45 15.92 20.13
C SER A 145 -10.57 15.53 19.16
N TYR A 146 -10.21 14.92 18.02
CA TYR A 146 -11.13 14.59 16.95
C TYR A 146 -10.83 13.19 16.38
N MET A 147 -11.58 12.20 16.88
CA MET A 147 -11.46 10.81 16.46
C MET A 147 -12.32 10.54 15.21
N THR A 148 -11.73 9.88 14.22
CA THR A 148 -12.42 9.44 12.99
C THR A 148 -13.21 8.14 13.16
N ARG A 149 -12.84 7.35 14.16
CA ARG A 149 -13.45 6.06 14.48
C ARG A 149 -13.74 6.03 15.98
N ALA A 150 -14.76 5.29 16.38
CA ALA A 150 -15.12 5.08 17.79
C ALA A 150 -14.13 4.16 18.55
N VAL A 151 -12.93 3.95 18.01
CA VAL A 151 -11.89 3.10 18.59
C VAL A 151 -10.60 3.89 18.65
N GLN A 152 -9.92 3.81 19.79
CA GLN A 152 -8.63 4.43 20.01
C GLN A 152 -7.51 3.52 19.54
N GLY A 153 -6.48 4.09 18.93
CA GLY A 153 -5.33 3.35 18.47
C GLY A 153 -4.83 3.85 17.13
N VAL A 154 -4.34 2.91 16.32
CA VAL A 154 -3.67 3.22 15.07
C VAL A 154 -4.13 2.28 13.97
N GLU A 155 -4.55 2.86 12.85
CA GLU A 155 -4.94 2.13 11.65
C GLU A 155 -3.70 1.95 10.75
N THR A 156 -3.35 0.69 10.52
CA THR A 156 -2.27 0.28 9.63
C THR A 156 -2.83 -0.04 8.25
N LEU A 157 -2.31 0.62 7.22
CA LEU A 157 -2.63 0.38 5.82
C LEU A 157 -1.44 -0.34 5.16
N ILE A 158 -1.69 -1.45 4.49
CA ILE A 158 -0.69 -2.19 3.70
C ILE A 158 -1.10 -2.09 2.23
N PHE A 159 -0.20 -1.58 1.39
CA PHE A 159 -0.49 -1.30 -0.01
C PHE A 159 0.78 -1.34 -0.87
N ASP A 160 0.60 -1.24 -2.19
CA ASP A 160 1.70 -1.24 -3.15
C ASP A 160 2.53 0.07 -3.05
N PRO A 161 3.88 0.01 -3.02
CA PRO A 161 4.75 1.18 -2.93
C PRO A 161 4.54 2.29 -3.96
N THR A 162 4.00 1.94 -5.13
CA THR A 162 3.81 2.84 -6.27
C THR A 162 2.36 3.35 -6.39
N HIS A 163 1.43 2.79 -5.62
CA HIS A 163 0.02 3.17 -5.64
C HIS A 163 -0.36 3.98 -4.41
N TYR A 164 -1.37 4.84 -4.57
CA TYR A 164 -1.89 5.62 -3.46
C TYR A 164 -2.71 4.73 -2.51
N ALA A 165 -2.55 4.94 -1.21
CA ALA A 165 -3.28 4.22 -0.17
C ALA A 165 -4.75 4.69 -0.07
N ASP A 166 -5.58 4.24 -1.00
CA ASP A 166 -7.02 4.41 -0.97
C ASP A 166 -7.73 3.05 -0.85
N PRO A 167 -8.37 2.74 0.30
CA PRO A 167 -9.10 1.50 0.49
C PRO A 167 -10.37 1.40 -0.37
N ASN A 168 -10.89 2.50 -0.93
CA ASN A 168 -12.10 2.49 -1.76
C ASN A 168 -11.81 2.17 -3.23
N ILE A 169 -10.58 2.44 -3.70
CA ILE A 169 -10.21 2.37 -5.13
C ILE A 169 -9.09 1.35 -5.37
N GLY A 170 -8.29 1.03 -4.35
CA GLY A 170 -7.10 0.17 -4.48
C GLY A 170 -7.14 -1.07 -3.60
N ARG A 171 -6.19 -1.99 -3.87
CA ARG A 171 -5.92 -3.15 -3.01
C ARG A 171 -5.14 -2.70 -1.77
N VAL A 172 -5.84 -2.13 -0.79
CA VAL A 172 -5.28 -1.70 0.49
C VAL A 172 -5.85 -2.55 1.61
N SER A 173 -4.99 -3.27 2.33
CA SER A 173 -5.40 -4.00 3.52
C SER A 173 -5.33 -3.10 4.74
N GLN A 174 -6.46 -2.93 5.44
CA GLN A 174 -6.54 -2.12 6.64
C GLN A 174 -6.56 -3.01 7.89
N ARG A 175 -5.77 -2.69 8.91
CA ARG A 175 -5.75 -3.39 10.21
C ARG A 175 -5.69 -2.37 11.32
N LEU A 176 -6.56 -2.51 12.32
CA LEU A 176 -6.63 -1.59 13.44
C LEU A 176 -5.89 -2.19 14.65
N ALA A 177 -4.86 -1.51 15.13
CA ALA A 177 -4.13 -1.89 16.33
C ALA A 177 -4.59 -1.02 17.51
N GLN A 178 -5.09 -1.69 18.54
CA GLN A 178 -5.47 -1.07 19.81
C GLN A 178 -4.25 -0.95 20.75
N PRO A 179 -4.24 0.04 21.66
CA PRO A 179 -3.23 0.13 22.70
C PRO A 179 -3.17 -1.15 23.55
N GLY A 180 -1.99 -1.46 24.09
CA GLY A 180 -1.77 -2.61 24.98
C GLY A 180 -1.76 -3.99 24.29
N HIS A 181 -1.93 -4.04 22.96
CA HIS A 181 -1.93 -5.28 22.21
C HIS A 181 -0.70 -5.41 21.32
N LEU A 182 -0.16 -6.63 21.23
CA LEU A 182 0.86 -6.99 20.25
C LEU A 182 0.18 -7.61 19.02
N MET A 183 0.41 -7.03 17.85
CA MET A 183 -0.17 -7.49 16.59
C MET A 183 0.93 -8.01 15.66
N PHE A 184 0.78 -9.24 15.17
CA PHE A 184 1.62 -9.82 14.13
C PHE A 184 0.86 -9.87 12.80
N LEU A 185 1.46 -9.33 11.74
CA LEU A 185 0.90 -9.35 10.39
C LEU A 185 1.79 -10.20 9.49
N GLY A 186 1.31 -11.40 9.16
CA GLY A 186 1.92 -12.24 8.13
C GLY A 186 1.63 -11.68 6.75
N LEU A 187 2.68 -11.43 5.96
CA LEU A 187 2.55 -10.93 4.59
C LEU A 187 2.77 -12.07 3.60
N SER A 188 1.82 -12.28 2.71
CA SER A 188 1.97 -13.14 1.53
C SER A 188 1.90 -12.26 0.29
N SER A 189 2.91 -12.35 -0.57
CA SER A 189 3.01 -11.52 -1.77
C SER A 189 2.88 -12.37 -3.02
N THR A 190 2.00 -11.95 -3.93
CA THR A 190 1.81 -12.58 -5.23
C THR A 190 2.24 -11.59 -6.30
N LYS A 191 3.22 -11.98 -7.12
CA LYS A 191 3.68 -11.16 -8.24
C LYS A 191 3.22 -11.78 -9.54
N GLN A 192 2.43 -11.02 -10.30
CA GLN A 192 2.01 -11.40 -11.64
C GLN A 192 2.95 -10.74 -12.65
N ILE A 193 3.55 -11.53 -13.54
CA ILE A 193 4.48 -11.05 -14.55
C ILE A 193 3.94 -11.49 -15.91
N ALA A 194 3.77 -10.55 -16.83
CA ALA A 194 3.43 -10.86 -18.21
C ALA A 194 4.62 -11.55 -18.89
N THR A 195 4.33 -12.62 -19.65
CA THR A 195 5.32 -13.31 -20.47
C THR A 195 5.93 -12.36 -21.51
N PRO A 196 7.15 -12.63 -22.01
CA PRO A 196 7.80 -11.77 -23.01
C PRO A 196 6.95 -11.56 -24.27
N GLU A 197 6.11 -12.53 -24.62
CA GLU A 197 5.21 -12.48 -25.78
C GLU A 197 4.08 -11.47 -25.55
N VAL A 198 3.44 -11.51 -24.38
CA VAL A 198 2.33 -10.61 -24.02
C VAL A 198 2.83 -9.18 -23.79
N ARG A 199 4.06 -9.01 -23.29
CA ARG A 199 4.66 -7.69 -23.02
C ARG A 199 4.84 -6.82 -24.28
N LYS A 200 4.79 -7.41 -25.47
CA LYS A 200 4.92 -6.70 -26.75
C LYS A 200 3.66 -5.90 -27.10
N TYR A 201 2.51 -6.26 -26.56
CA TYR A 201 1.23 -5.62 -26.84
C TYR A 201 1.00 -4.43 -25.89
N SER A 202 0.27 -3.41 -26.36
CA SER A 202 -0.04 -2.23 -25.54
C SER A 202 -1.00 -2.61 -24.40
N VAL A 203 -0.96 -1.84 -23.31
CA VAL A 203 -1.80 -2.09 -22.12
C VAL A 203 -3.29 -2.11 -22.50
N GLU A 204 -3.71 -1.29 -23.45
CA GLU A 204 -5.10 -1.23 -23.95
C GLU A 204 -5.54 -2.53 -24.65
N THR A 205 -4.62 -3.21 -25.35
CA THR A 205 -4.90 -4.52 -25.99
C THR A 205 -4.86 -5.68 -24.99
N VAL A 206 -4.16 -5.51 -23.86
CA VAL A 206 -3.90 -6.55 -22.84
C VAL A 206 -4.80 -6.40 -21.61
N ALA A 207 -5.51 -5.27 -21.44
CA ALA A 207 -6.36 -5.00 -20.30
C ALA A 207 -7.73 -5.68 -20.40
N SER A 208 -7.76 -7.01 -20.41
CA SER A 208 -8.95 -7.79 -20.05
C SER A 208 -8.74 -8.33 -18.64
N VAL A 209 -8.89 -7.48 -17.62
CA VAL A 209 -8.85 -7.93 -16.22
C VAL A 209 -10.16 -8.65 -15.94
N VAL A 210 -10.14 -9.98 -15.98
CA VAL A 210 -11.24 -10.80 -15.45
C VAL A 210 -11.16 -10.72 -13.92
N LEU A 211 -12.02 -9.88 -13.32
CA LEU A 211 -12.30 -9.92 -11.89
C LEU A 211 -13.05 -11.22 -11.61
N LEU A 212 -12.33 -12.26 -11.17
CA LEU A 212 -12.96 -13.39 -10.50
C LEU A 212 -13.22 -12.97 -9.06
N GLU A 213 -14.41 -12.41 -8.81
CA GLU A 213 -15.00 -12.39 -7.48
C GLU A 213 -15.40 -13.83 -7.12
N PHE A 214 -14.78 -14.39 -6.08
CA PHE A 214 -15.29 -15.59 -5.42
C PHE A 214 -16.23 -15.13 -4.31
N TYR A 215 -17.51 -15.51 -4.42
CA TYR A 215 -18.50 -15.44 -3.34
C TYR A 215 -18.18 -16.45 -2.24
#